data_AF-A0A346B2Q6-F1
#
_entry.id   AF-A0A346B2Q6-F1
#
_cell.length_a   1.000
_cell.length_b   1.000
_cell.length_c   1.000
_cell.angle_alpha   90.00
_cell.angle_beta   90.00
_cell.angle_gamma   90.00
#
_symmetry.space_group_name_H-M   'P 1'
#
loop_
_entity.id
_entity.type
_entity.pdbx_description
1 polymer ?
#
loop_
_entity_poly.entity_id
_entity_poly.type
_entity_poly.pdbx_seq_one_letter_code
_entity_poly.pdbx_strand_id
1 'polypeptide(L)'
;MPPDVTVEIKKAPAETTPKPRKQTEQGRKIGINAASRMLILYENGKKVRMYHVGVGTPSTPTPPGFYSVQTKEVDPTWIDPSDTTVQIPAGPENPLGYRWIGFHGTYGIHGTNNPSSVGYYVSNGCVRMHEKDVEELYPLVSIGTPVMVYYDRIVIDSAADHTVSYYIYPDGYGWQPLTVQDVRRALAGYGVENFVTAESIAAKIAASDGQPTYIAKAYDLYVNRKKLPLRALKAHGITYLPAVAVATVLRLDLHWDNSRRLLTSPYGSAPGVVRNNVVYVNAAFADRLFHLSGTLTGDLIYNMQSQAPPAPKAAVSVTISPTDGPSLKTT
;
A
#
# COMPACT_ATOMS: atom_id res chain seq x y z
N MET A 1 -44.20 -35.99 -31.16
CA MET A 1 -42.81 -35.79 -30.69
C MET A 1 -42.20 -34.70 -31.56
N PRO A 2 -41.77 -33.55 -30.99
CA PRO A 2 -40.92 -32.63 -31.74
C PRO A 2 -39.49 -33.22 -31.85
N PRO A 3 -38.75 -32.94 -32.93
CA PRO A 3 -37.39 -33.45 -33.12
C PRO A 3 -36.40 -32.83 -32.14
N ASP A 4 -35.46 -33.65 -31.66
CA ASP A 4 -34.32 -33.20 -30.84
C ASP A 4 -33.48 -32.19 -31.63
N VAL A 5 -33.39 -30.96 -31.12
CA VAL A 5 -32.43 -29.96 -31.59
C VAL A 5 -31.16 -30.10 -30.76
N THR A 6 -30.13 -30.70 -31.34
CA THR A 6 -28.78 -30.73 -30.77
C THR A 6 -28.11 -29.38 -31.03
N VAL A 7 -27.89 -28.60 -29.96
CA VAL A 7 -27.10 -27.36 -30.03
C VAL A 7 -25.65 -27.70 -29.70
N GLU A 8 -24.77 -27.67 -30.69
CA GLU A 8 -23.32 -27.71 -30.44
C GLU A 8 -22.89 -26.38 -29.80
N ILE A 9 -22.55 -26.43 -28.50
CA ILE A 9 -21.88 -25.32 -27.84
C ILE A 9 -20.41 -25.33 -28.29
N LYS A 10 -20.07 -24.52 -29.29
CA LYS A 10 -18.68 -24.23 -29.61
C LYS A 10 -18.03 -23.56 -28.41
N LYS A 11 -17.03 -24.23 -27.82
CA LYS A 11 -16.18 -23.70 -26.75
C LYS A 11 -15.58 -22.37 -27.23
N ALA A 12 -15.91 -21.28 -26.55
CA ALA A 12 -15.30 -19.98 -26.80
C ALA A 12 -13.77 -20.12 -26.69
N PRO A 13 -12.98 -19.44 -27.54
CA PRO A 13 -11.53 -19.41 -27.37
C PRO A 13 -11.23 -18.88 -25.97
N ALA A 14 -10.28 -19.51 -25.28
CA ALA A 14 -9.85 -19.06 -23.97
C ALA A 14 -9.52 -17.56 -24.04
N GLU A 15 -10.22 -16.74 -23.25
CA GLU A 15 -9.80 -15.37 -22.99
C GLU A 15 -8.38 -15.44 -22.43
N THR A 16 -7.41 -15.07 -23.26
CA THR A 16 -6.07 -14.79 -22.80
C THR A 16 -6.16 -13.57 -21.90
N THR A 17 -6.32 -13.82 -20.61
CA THR A 17 -6.06 -12.81 -19.59
C THR A 17 -4.69 -12.21 -19.91
N PRO A 18 -4.59 -10.89 -20.17
CA PRO A 18 -3.29 -10.30 -20.43
C PRO A 18 -2.46 -10.49 -19.17
N LYS A 19 -1.40 -11.29 -19.28
CA LYS A 19 -0.35 -11.37 -18.26
C LYS A 19 0.06 -9.95 -17.92
N PRO A 20 0.17 -9.56 -16.64
CA PRO A 20 0.66 -8.22 -16.29
C PRO A 20 2.05 -8.06 -16.89
N ARG A 21 2.16 -7.26 -17.95
CA ARG A 21 3.44 -6.89 -18.53
C ARG A 21 4.17 -6.13 -17.44
N LYS A 22 5.31 -6.68 -16.98
CA LYS A 22 6.36 -5.90 -16.34
C LYS A 22 6.84 -4.87 -17.37
N GLN A 23 6.12 -3.77 -17.52
CA GLN A 23 6.71 -2.55 -18.05
C GLN A 23 7.73 -2.13 -17.00
N THR A 24 9.00 -2.21 -17.36
CA THR A 24 10.05 -1.52 -16.63
C THR A 24 9.62 -0.06 -16.52
N GLU A 25 9.22 0.37 -15.32
CA GLU A 25 8.82 1.74 -15.02
C GLU A 25 10.03 2.66 -15.18
N GLN A 26 10.44 2.95 -16.41
CA GLN A 26 11.49 3.91 -16.68
C GLN A 26 10.86 5.28 -16.94
N GLY A 27 11.40 6.31 -16.29
CA GLY A 27 10.95 7.68 -16.44
C GLY A 27 10.05 8.17 -15.32
N ARG A 28 9.54 9.39 -15.50
CA ARG A 28 8.70 10.09 -14.54
C ARG A 28 7.22 9.82 -14.81
N LYS A 29 6.42 9.72 -13.74
CA LYS A 29 4.95 9.66 -13.79
C LYS A 29 4.34 10.45 -12.64
N ILE A 30 3.17 11.02 -12.87
CA ILE A 30 2.36 11.70 -11.86
C ILE A 30 1.26 10.74 -11.38
N GLY A 31 1.10 10.59 -10.07
CA GLY A 31 -0.08 10.00 -9.45
C GLY A 31 -0.84 11.03 -8.64
N ILE A 32 -2.14 11.18 -8.88
CA ILE A 32 -3.03 12.08 -8.14
C ILE A 32 -4.06 11.22 -7.43
N ASN A 33 -3.97 11.18 -6.10
CA ASN A 33 -4.97 10.51 -5.27
C ASN A 33 -5.96 11.54 -4.73
N ALA A 34 -7.14 11.62 -5.33
CA ALA A 34 -8.17 12.57 -4.97
C ALA A 34 -8.76 12.33 -3.56
N ALA A 35 -8.68 11.12 -3.00
CA ALA A 35 -9.11 10.85 -1.62
C ALA A 35 -8.15 11.50 -0.60
N SER A 36 -6.83 11.34 -0.83
CA SER A 36 -5.81 11.96 0.03
C SER A 36 -5.52 13.42 -0.30
N ARG A 37 -5.98 13.91 -1.46
CA ARG A 37 -5.67 15.24 -2.00
C ARG A 37 -4.16 15.48 -2.10
N MET A 38 -3.49 14.47 -2.64
CA MET A 38 -2.04 14.46 -2.87
C MET A 38 -1.71 14.20 -4.33
N LEU A 39 -0.73 14.94 -4.85
CA LEU A 39 -0.01 14.63 -6.08
C LEU A 39 1.36 14.07 -5.72
N ILE A 40 1.74 12.94 -6.32
CA ILE A 40 3.02 12.29 -6.12
C ILE A 40 3.73 12.20 -7.48
N LEU A 41 4.94 12.74 -7.56
CA LEU A 41 5.84 12.51 -8.68
C LEU A 41 6.67 11.27 -8.37
N TYR A 42 6.61 10.29 -9.27
CA TYR A 42 7.48 9.12 -9.24
C TYR A 42 8.56 9.26 -10.30
N GLU A 43 9.76 8.77 -9.99
CA GLU A 43 10.86 8.58 -10.93
C GLU A 43 11.36 7.15 -10.78
N ASN A 44 11.32 6.39 -11.87
CA ASN A 44 11.73 4.98 -11.88
C ASN A 44 11.05 4.14 -10.77
N GLY A 45 9.76 4.37 -10.57
CA GLY A 45 8.94 3.72 -9.54
C GLY A 45 9.14 4.19 -8.10
N LYS A 46 10.07 5.12 -7.85
CA LYS A 46 10.29 5.71 -6.52
C LYS A 46 9.56 7.04 -6.38
N LYS A 47 8.91 7.27 -5.24
CA LYS A 47 8.35 8.59 -4.90
C LYS A 47 9.50 9.59 -4.75
N VAL A 48 9.54 10.64 -5.55
CA VAL A 48 10.59 11.68 -5.49
C VAL A 48 10.07 13.03 -5.00
N ARG A 49 8.77 13.31 -5.17
CA ARG A 49 8.09 14.50 -4.64
C ARG A 49 6.64 14.19 -4.26
N MET A 50 6.12 14.93 -3.29
CA MET A 50 4.74 14.85 -2.84
C MET A 50 4.22 16.26 -2.56
N TYR A 51 3.02 16.57 -3.04
CA TYR A 51 2.40 17.89 -2.95
C TYR A 51 0.95 17.76 -2.50
N HIS A 52 0.51 18.66 -1.63
CA HIS A 52 -0.91 18.84 -1.37
C HIS A 52 -1.57 19.48 -2.59
N VAL A 53 -2.79 19.05 -2.90
CA VAL A 53 -3.56 19.58 -4.03
C VAL A 53 -5.00 19.89 -3.65
N GLY A 54 -5.58 20.90 -4.27
CA GLY A 54 -7.04 21.09 -4.32
C GLY A 54 -7.60 20.30 -5.51
N VAL A 55 -8.67 19.55 -5.30
CA VAL A 55 -9.30 18.72 -6.35
C VAL A 55 -10.76 19.11 -6.55
N GLY A 56 -11.42 18.48 -7.53
CA GLY A 56 -12.81 18.73 -7.88
C GLY A 56 -13.76 18.58 -6.69
N THR A 57 -14.88 19.29 -6.69
CA THR A 57 -15.96 19.06 -5.72
C THR A 57 -16.65 17.71 -5.96
N PRO A 58 -17.51 17.22 -5.06
CA PRO A 58 -18.31 16.02 -5.33
C PRO A 58 -19.25 16.15 -6.54
N SER A 59 -19.70 17.37 -6.88
CA SER A 59 -20.53 17.63 -8.06
C SER A 59 -19.73 17.77 -9.35
N THR A 60 -18.43 18.08 -9.26
CA THR A 60 -17.51 18.23 -10.39
C THR A 60 -16.17 17.55 -10.09
N PRO A 61 -16.18 16.22 -9.87
CA PRO A 61 -15.02 15.51 -9.35
C PRO A 61 -13.87 15.53 -10.36
N THR A 62 -12.63 15.50 -9.86
CA THR A 62 -11.46 15.28 -10.73
C THR A 62 -11.56 13.86 -11.31
N PRO A 63 -11.69 13.69 -12.64
CA PRO A 63 -12.10 12.42 -13.23
C PRO A 63 -10.97 11.37 -13.12
N PRO A 64 -11.20 10.22 -12.46
CA PRO A 64 -10.25 9.12 -12.44
C PRO A 64 -9.92 8.63 -13.86
N GLY A 65 -8.67 8.24 -14.09
CA GLY A 65 -8.25 7.79 -15.41
C GLY A 65 -6.75 7.75 -15.59
N PHE A 66 -6.35 7.19 -16.73
CA PHE A 66 -4.97 7.18 -17.20
C PHE A 66 -4.83 8.18 -18.34
N TYR A 67 -4.00 9.19 -18.11
CA TYR A 67 -3.77 10.29 -19.02
C TYR A 67 -2.26 10.48 -19.24
N SER A 68 -1.91 11.53 -19.98
CA SER A 68 -0.54 12.02 -20.09
C SER A 68 -0.56 13.54 -20.17
N VAL A 69 0.53 14.19 -19.83
CA VAL A 69 0.68 15.65 -20.03
C VAL A 69 0.55 15.95 -21.52
N GLN A 70 -0.46 16.73 -21.89
CA GLN A 70 -0.79 17.11 -23.26
C GLN A 70 -0.20 18.48 -23.61
N THR A 71 -0.33 19.45 -22.71
CA THR A 71 0.14 20.82 -22.92
C THR A 71 0.81 21.36 -21.67
N LYS A 72 1.68 22.36 -21.87
CA LYS A 72 2.36 23.07 -20.80
C LYS A 72 2.47 24.54 -21.17
N GLU A 73 2.08 25.43 -20.26
CA GLU A 73 2.12 26.87 -20.49
C GLU A 73 2.71 27.58 -19.26
N VAL A 74 3.54 28.58 -19.53
CA VAL A 74 4.06 29.53 -18.55
C VAL A 74 3.20 30.77 -18.67
N ASP A 75 2.78 31.32 -17.53
CA ASP A 75 1.95 32.52 -17.44
C ASP A 75 0.68 32.39 -18.31
N PRO A 76 -0.15 31.35 -18.06
CA PRO A 76 -1.35 31.09 -18.87
C PRO A 76 -2.39 32.21 -18.69
N THR A 77 -3.16 32.49 -19.73
CA THR A 77 -4.39 33.29 -19.60
C THR A 77 -5.53 32.38 -19.19
N TRP A 78 -6.24 32.73 -18.12
CA TRP A 78 -7.47 32.03 -17.76
C TRP A 78 -8.63 32.52 -18.61
N ILE A 79 -9.42 31.59 -19.13
CA ILE A 79 -10.64 31.84 -19.90
C ILE A 79 -11.79 31.20 -19.13
N ASP A 80 -12.85 31.97 -18.88
CA ASP A 80 -14.02 31.45 -18.16
C ASP A 80 -14.70 30.34 -18.99
N PRO A 81 -14.85 29.11 -18.45
CA PRO A 81 -15.53 28.03 -19.16
C PRO A 81 -17.02 28.30 -19.45
N SER A 82 -17.65 29.23 -18.72
CA SER A 82 -19.05 29.62 -18.88
C SER A 82 -19.26 30.81 -19.82
N ASP A 83 -18.24 31.68 -19.97
CA ASP A 83 -18.25 32.82 -20.87
C ASP A 83 -16.84 33.13 -21.40
N THR A 84 -16.53 32.65 -22.61
CA THR A 84 -15.20 32.80 -23.21
C THR A 84 -14.78 34.25 -23.51
N THR A 85 -15.69 35.21 -23.39
CA THR A 85 -15.36 36.64 -23.49
C THR A 85 -14.66 37.17 -22.23
N VAL A 86 -14.84 36.50 -21.09
CA VAL A 86 -14.16 36.80 -19.84
C VAL A 86 -12.81 36.10 -19.81
N GLN A 87 -11.75 36.91 -19.84
CA GLN A 87 -10.37 36.43 -19.83
C GLN A 87 -9.57 37.20 -18.78
N ILE A 88 -8.80 36.47 -17.98
CA ILE A 88 -7.90 37.03 -16.98
C ILE A 88 -6.47 36.67 -17.41
N PRO A 89 -5.65 37.65 -17.83
CA PRO A 89 -4.26 37.39 -18.20
C PRO A 89 -3.45 36.91 -16.99
N ALA A 90 -2.24 36.45 -17.22
CA ALA A 90 -1.34 36.06 -16.13
C ALA A 90 -1.11 37.21 -15.14
N GLY A 91 -1.10 36.88 -13.84
CA GLY A 91 -0.94 37.84 -12.75
C GLY A 91 -1.59 37.35 -11.46
N PRO A 92 -1.54 38.14 -10.37
CA PRO A 92 -2.03 37.75 -9.05
C PRO A 92 -3.51 37.36 -9.01
N GLU A 93 -4.34 37.93 -9.91
CA GLU A 93 -5.77 37.64 -9.98
C GLU A 93 -6.11 36.40 -10.82
N ASN A 94 -5.13 35.81 -11.49
CA ASN A 94 -5.37 34.67 -12.37
C ASN A 94 -5.59 33.37 -11.56
N PRO A 95 -6.74 32.70 -11.70
CA PRO A 95 -7.03 31.50 -10.93
C PRO A 95 -6.21 30.27 -11.33
N LEU A 96 -5.55 30.29 -12.49
CA LEU A 96 -4.61 29.25 -12.93
C LEU A 96 -3.20 29.42 -12.35
N GLY A 97 -2.89 30.59 -11.77
CA GLY A 97 -1.53 30.89 -11.35
C GLY A 97 -0.58 31.07 -12.52
N TYR A 98 0.70 30.77 -12.29
CA TYR A 98 1.76 31.03 -13.28
C TYR A 98 2.15 29.81 -14.13
N ARG A 99 1.61 28.62 -13.83
CA ARG A 99 1.95 27.37 -14.55
C ARG A 99 0.69 26.57 -14.85
N TRP A 100 0.59 26.10 -16.07
CA TRP A 100 -0.45 25.17 -16.52
C TRP A 100 0.16 23.89 -17.09
N ILE A 101 -0.38 22.74 -16.68
CA ILE A 101 -0.01 21.41 -17.17
C ILE A 101 -1.32 20.69 -17.52
N GLY A 102 -1.76 20.81 -18.77
CA GLY A 102 -2.98 20.16 -19.27
C GLY A 102 -2.77 18.66 -19.43
N PHE A 103 -3.73 17.84 -19.00
CA PHE A 103 -3.63 16.38 -19.13
C PHE A 103 -4.87 15.71 -19.73
N HIS A 104 -6.03 16.38 -19.77
CA HIS A 104 -7.25 15.81 -20.35
C HIS A 104 -8.26 16.91 -20.72
N GLY A 105 -8.38 17.27 -21.99
CA GLY A 105 -9.36 18.27 -22.42
C GLY A 105 -9.14 19.61 -21.70
N THR A 106 -10.12 20.05 -20.91
CA THR A 106 -10.06 21.27 -20.08
C THR A 106 -9.48 21.03 -18.67
N TYR A 107 -9.09 19.79 -18.33
CA TYR A 107 -8.50 19.46 -17.04
C TYR A 107 -6.97 19.57 -17.06
N GLY A 108 -6.45 20.25 -16.04
CA GLY A 108 -5.01 20.46 -15.86
C GLY A 108 -4.60 20.51 -14.40
N ILE A 109 -3.28 20.40 -14.20
CA ILE A 109 -2.60 20.71 -12.95
C ILE A 109 -2.07 22.13 -13.07
N HIS A 110 -2.37 22.99 -12.11
CA HIS A 110 -2.03 24.40 -12.19
C HIS A 110 -1.81 25.03 -10.81
N GLY A 111 -1.29 26.26 -10.79
CA GLY A 111 -1.16 27.06 -9.58
C GLY A 111 -2.52 27.52 -9.04
N THR A 112 -2.56 28.49 -8.14
CA THR A 112 -3.81 29.13 -7.76
C THR A 112 -3.55 30.46 -7.04
N ASN A 113 -4.33 31.48 -7.41
CA ASN A 113 -4.43 32.73 -6.65
C ASN A 113 -5.13 32.57 -5.28
N ASN A 114 -5.72 31.41 -4.99
CA ASN A 114 -6.38 31.11 -3.72
C ASN A 114 -5.67 29.93 -3.01
N PRO A 115 -4.51 30.15 -2.37
CA PRO A 115 -3.72 29.09 -1.77
C PRO A 115 -4.44 28.33 -0.65
N SER A 116 -5.41 28.94 0.03
CA SER A 116 -6.21 28.24 1.06
C SER A 116 -7.13 27.16 0.49
N SER A 117 -7.31 27.12 -0.84
CA SER A 117 -8.08 26.09 -1.53
C SER A 117 -7.32 24.77 -1.69
N VAL A 118 -5.99 24.78 -1.53
CA VAL A 118 -5.16 23.57 -1.59
C VAL A 118 -5.44 22.67 -0.39
N GLY A 119 -5.63 21.37 -0.62
CA GLY A 119 -5.99 20.41 0.41
C GLY A 119 -7.49 20.24 0.63
N TYR A 120 -8.34 20.77 -0.26
CA TYR A 120 -9.80 20.65 -0.19
C TYR A 120 -10.46 20.21 -1.52
N TYR A 121 -11.75 19.86 -1.47
CA TYR A 121 -12.60 19.57 -2.63
C TYR A 121 -13.32 20.85 -3.07
N VAL A 122 -12.75 21.60 -4.02
CA VAL A 122 -13.10 23.02 -4.24
C VAL A 122 -13.09 23.45 -5.71
N SER A 123 -12.51 22.67 -6.62
CA SER A 123 -12.39 23.04 -8.03
C SER A 123 -13.54 22.45 -8.86
N ASN A 124 -13.61 22.87 -10.14
CA ASN A 124 -14.48 22.24 -11.14
C ASN A 124 -13.84 21.02 -11.81
N GLY A 125 -12.97 20.31 -11.08
CA GLY A 125 -12.29 19.10 -11.53
C GLY A 125 -10.80 19.26 -11.85
N CYS A 126 -10.29 20.50 -12.05
CA CYS A 126 -8.85 20.75 -12.18
C CYS A 126 -8.09 20.52 -10.85
N VAL A 127 -6.78 20.36 -10.95
CA VAL A 127 -5.90 20.08 -9.80
C VAL A 127 -5.11 21.34 -9.45
N ARG A 128 -5.48 21.98 -8.33
CA ARG A 128 -4.84 23.21 -7.83
C ARG A 128 -3.64 22.88 -6.95
N MET A 129 -2.54 23.60 -7.15
CA MET A 129 -1.33 23.52 -6.34
C MET A 129 -0.97 24.89 -5.81
N HIS A 130 -0.17 24.96 -4.74
CA HIS A 130 0.50 26.21 -4.40
C HIS A 130 1.45 26.61 -5.53
N GLU A 131 1.62 27.93 -5.79
CA GLU A 131 2.50 28.43 -6.85
C GLU A 131 3.91 27.81 -6.77
N LYS A 132 4.54 27.85 -5.59
CA LYS A 132 5.88 27.27 -5.38
C LYS A 132 5.96 25.78 -5.77
N ASP A 133 4.88 25.04 -5.55
CA ASP A 133 4.85 23.59 -5.73
C ASP A 133 4.66 23.26 -7.23
N VAL A 134 3.79 24.00 -7.93
CA VAL A 134 3.63 23.82 -9.38
C VAL A 134 4.86 24.33 -10.15
N GLU A 135 5.51 25.40 -9.68
CA GLU A 135 6.75 25.90 -10.26
C GLU A 135 7.91 24.90 -10.10
N GLU A 136 7.97 24.15 -9.00
CA GLU A 136 8.90 23.04 -8.83
C GLU A 136 8.53 21.85 -9.74
N LEU A 137 7.26 21.48 -9.80
CA LEU A 137 6.80 20.34 -10.60
C LEU A 137 6.97 20.57 -12.11
N TYR A 138 6.68 21.78 -12.59
CA TYR A 138 6.61 22.12 -14.01
C TYR A 138 7.88 21.74 -14.81
N PRO A 139 9.11 22.08 -14.41
CA PRO A 139 10.31 21.66 -15.13
C PRO A 139 10.62 20.17 -14.96
N LEU A 140 10.05 19.49 -13.96
CA LEU A 140 10.30 18.07 -13.71
C LEU A 140 9.50 17.16 -14.65
N VAL A 141 8.42 17.65 -15.27
CA VAL A 141 7.57 16.85 -16.16
C VAL A 141 7.61 17.37 -17.59
N SER A 142 7.44 16.48 -18.56
CA SER A 142 7.43 16.81 -19.98
C SER A 142 6.09 16.44 -20.60
N ILE A 143 5.79 17.00 -21.77
CA ILE A 143 4.69 16.49 -22.59
C ILE A 143 4.90 14.98 -22.80
N GLY A 144 3.83 14.21 -22.63
CA GLY A 144 3.86 12.74 -22.63
C GLY A 144 4.14 12.09 -21.27
N THR A 145 4.52 12.84 -20.22
CA THR A 145 4.62 12.28 -18.86
C THR A 145 3.28 11.67 -18.44
N PRO A 146 3.21 10.37 -18.06
CA PRO A 146 1.96 9.74 -17.64
C PRO A 146 1.37 10.42 -16.40
N VAL A 147 0.04 10.57 -16.39
CA VAL A 147 -0.74 11.12 -15.28
C VAL A 147 -1.82 10.11 -14.92
N MET A 148 -1.80 9.58 -13.70
CA MET A 148 -2.82 8.68 -13.19
C MET A 148 -3.63 9.39 -12.12
N VAL A 149 -4.91 9.60 -12.38
CA VAL A 149 -5.87 10.10 -11.37
C VAL A 149 -6.63 8.90 -10.81
N TYR A 150 -6.62 8.77 -9.49
CA TYR A 150 -7.30 7.68 -8.79
C TYR A 150 -7.90 8.18 -7.48
N TYR A 151 -8.76 7.35 -6.89
CA TYR A 151 -9.42 7.63 -5.63
C TYR A 151 -9.24 6.43 -4.71
N ASP A 152 -8.29 6.53 -3.78
CA ASP A 152 -8.02 5.47 -2.81
C ASP A 152 -7.86 6.04 -1.41
N ARG A 153 -8.82 5.72 -0.55
CA ARG A 153 -8.86 6.14 0.84
C ARG A 153 -7.85 5.38 1.71
N ILE A 154 -7.45 4.16 1.32
CA ILE A 154 -6.48 3.36 2.07
C ILE A 154 -5.10 3.60 1.47
N VAL A 155 -4.28 4.40 2.16
CA VAL A 155 -2.88 4.59 1.77
C VAL A 155 -1.99 3.84 2.72
N ILE A 156 -1.12 2.99 2.20
CA ILE A 156 -0.06 2.35 2.98
C ILE A 156 1.26 3.03 2.61
N ASP A 157 2.04 3.41 3.62
CA ASP A 157 3.40 3.92 3.42
C ASP A 157 4.41 2.99 4.06
N SER A 158 5.50 2.76 3.34
CA SER A 158 6.66 1.99 3.80
C SER A 158 7.86 2.91 3.73
N ALA A 159 8.30 3.38 4.88
CA ALA A 159 9.48 4.23 5.00
C ALA A 159 10.76 3.46 4.62
N ALA A 160 11.84 4.19 4.37
CA ALA A 160 13.14 3.62 4.01
C ALA A 160 13.69 2.65 5.07
N ASP A 161 13.32 2.83 6.34
CA ASP A 161 13.69 1.95 7.45
C ASP A 161 12.73 0.76 7.64
N HIS A 162 11.87 0.51 6.63
CA HIS A 162 10.81 -0.49 6.61
C HIS A 162 9.68 -0.29 7.63
N THR A 163 9.56 0.89 8.26
CA THR A 163 8.36 1.24 9.04
C THR A 163 7.14 1.26 8.12
N VAL A 164 6.14 0.44 8.45
CA VAL A 164 4.85 0.42 7.75
C VAL A 164 3.82 1.19 8.56
N SER A 165 3.20 2.17 7.92
CA SER A 165 2.07 2.93 8.43
C SER A 165 0.91 2.88 7.44
N TYR A 166 -0.30 3.10 7.94
CA TYR A 166 -1.47 3.25 7.08
C TYR A 166 -2.31 4.46 7.46
N TYR A 167 -3.00 4.99 6.45
CA TYR A 167 -3.87 6.14 6.51
C TYR A 167 -5.24 5.71 6.01
N ILE A 168 -6.30 6.26 6.61
CA ILE A 168 -7.65 6.19 6.06
C ILE A 168 -8.14 7.62 5.90
N TYR A 169 -8.30 8.05 4.64
CA TYR A 169 -8.75 9.39 4.31
C TYR A 169 -10.30 9.48 4.31
N PRO A 170 -10.86 10.68 4.53
CA PRO A 170 -12.29 10.93 4.37
C PRO A 170 -12.80 10.52 2.99
N ASP A 171 -14.04 10.06 2.91
CA ASP A 171 -14.70 9.77 1.62
C ASP A 171 -15.31 11.04 1.03
N GLY A 172 -14.47 11.98 0.60
CA GLY A 172 -14.94 13.26 0.06
C GLY A 172 -15.93 13.14 -1.10
N TYR A 173 -15.82 12.11 -1.94
CA TYR A 173 -16.74 11.85 -3.05
C TYR A 173 -17.84 10.82 -2.75
N GLY A 174 -17.76 10.11 -1.61
CA GLY A 174 -18.71 9.04 -1.28
C GLY A 174 -18.60 7.80 -2.19
N TRP A 175 -17.44 7.59 -2.82
CA TRP A 175 -17.25 6.55 -3.84
C TRP A 175 -16.70 5.23 -3.30
N GLN A 176 -16.12 5.24 -2.10
CA GLN A 176 -15.37 4.09 -1.59
C GLN A 176 -15.75 3.83 -0.14
N PRO A 177 -16.91 3.20 0.13
CA PRO A 177 -17.17 2.64 1.45
C PRO A 177 -16.10 1.59 1.79
N LEU A 178 -15.65 1.55 3.04
CA LEU A 178 -14.57 0.66 3.48
C LEU A 178 -15.06 -0.33 4.53
N THR A 179 -14.58 -1.57 4.42
CA THR A 179 -14.72 -2.61 5.44
C THR A 179 -13.39 -2.92 6.11
N VAL A 180 -13.44 -3.61 7.25
CA VAL A 180 -12.23 -4.14 7.92
C VAL A 180 -11.44 -5.07 7.00
N GLN A 181 -12.13 -5.82 6.12
CA GLN A 181 -11.49 -6.76 5.21
C GLN A 181 -10.69 -6.04 4.11
N ASP A 182 -11.17 -4.89 3.63
CA ASP A 182 -10.46 -4.10 2.60
C ASP A 182 -9.12 -3.59 3.13
N VAL A 183 -9.14 -3.00 4.33
CA VAL A 183 -7.91 -2.52 5.00
C VAL A 183 -6.97 -3.68 5.28
N ARG A 184 -7.48 -4.82 5.77
CA ARG A 184 -6.67 -6.02 6.00
C ARG A 184 -6.01 -6.53 4.73
N ARG A 185 -6.73 -6.55 3.61
CA ARG A 185 -6.19 -6.95 2.30
C ARG A 185 -5.08 -6.00 1.85
N ALA A 186 -5.26 -4.69 2.01
CA ALA A 186 -4.22 -3.71 1.71
C ALA A 186 -2.96 -3.93 2.55
N LEU A 187 -3.11 -4.15 3.85
CA LEU A 187 -2.00 -4.42 4.78
C LEU A 187 -1.29 -5.74 4.52
N ALA A 188 -2.00 -6.76 4.03
CA ALA A 188 -1.43 -8.06 3.69
C ALA A 188 -0.39 -7.95 2.57
N GLY A 189 -0.54 -7.01 1.64
CA GLY A 189 0.48 -6.70 0.63
C GLY A 189 1.83 -6.27 1.21
N TYR A 190 1.86 -5.83 2.47
CA TYR A 190 3.05 -5.37 3.19
C TYR A 190 3.50 -6.36 4.29
N GLY A 191 2.71 -7.41 4.54
CA GLY A 191 2.98 -8.45 5.53
C GLY A 191 2.84 -8.02 6.98
N VAL A 192 1.98 -7.03 7.26
CA VAL A 192 1.76 -6.46 8.61
C VAL A 192 0.31 -6.55 9.09
N GLU A 193 -0.57 -7.16 8.31
CA GLU A 193 -1.99 -7.35 8.60
C GLU A 193 -2.25 -8.09 9.92
N ASN A 194 -1.28 -8.90 10.37
CA ASN A 194 -1.37 -9.62 11.62
C ASN A 194 -1.17 -8.71 12.85
N PHE A 195 -0.62 -7.52 12.68
CA PHE A 195 -0.29 -6.61 13.80
C PHE A 195 -1.37 -5.56 14.08
N VAL A 196 -2.52 -5.68 13.41
CA VAL A 196 -3.70 -4.84 13.62
C VAL A 196 -4.91 -5.70 13.98
N THR A 197 -5.77 -5.20 14.87
CA THR A 197 -7.02 -5.87 15.25
C THR A 197 -8.20 -5.35 14.43
N ALA A 198 -9.28 -6.13 14.32
CA ALA A 198 -10.49 -5.71 13.61
C ALA A 198 -11.09 -4.44 14.22
N GLU A 199 -11.05 -4.32 15.55
CA GLU A 199 -11.54 -3.18 16.32
C GLU A 199 -10.70 -1.93 16.02
N SER A 200 -9.36 -2.05 16.00
CA SER A 200 -8.49 -0.92 15.67
C SER A 200 -8.67 -0.42 14.24
N ILE A 201 -8.91 -1.34 13.29
CA ILE A 201 -9.22 -1.00 11.90
C ILE A 201 -10.60 -0.33 11.82
N ALA A 202 -11.61 -0.88 12.48
CA ALA A 202 -12.96 -0.31 12.48
C ALA A 202 -12.97 1.10 13.07
N ALA A 203 -12.24 1.32 14.17
CA ALA A 203 -12.06 2.64 14.76
C ALA A 203 -11.36 3.60 13.78
N LYS A 204 -10.34 3.13 13.05
CA LYS A 204 -9.65 3.95 12.05
C LYS A 204 -10.52 4.28 10.84
N ILE A 205 -11.37 3.35 10.40
CA ILE A 205 -12.37 3.60 9.33
C ILE A 205 -13.38 4.64 9.82
N ALA A 206 -13.89 4.51 11.04
CA ALA A 206 -14.84 5.47 11.61
C ALA A 206 -14.22 6.88 11.75
N ALA A 207 -12.95 6.95 12.15
CA ALA A 207 -12.24 8.23 12.25
C ALA A 207 -12.00 8.89 10.89
N SER A 208 -11.55 8.12 9.88
CA SER A 208 -11.23 8.62 8.54
C SER A 208 -10.46 9.95 8.54
N ASP A 209 -9.52 10.08 9.46
CA ASP A 209 -8.89 11.36 9.83
C ASP A 209 -7.70 11.75 8.93
N GLY A 210 -7.30 10.87 8.00
CA GLY A 210 -6.11 11.03 7.18
C GLY A 210 -4.79 11.05 7.97
N GLN A 211 -4.80 10.68 9.26
CA GLN A 211 -3.61 10.62 10.11
C GLN A 211 -2.92 9.25 10.02
N PRO A 212 -1.60 9.17 10.22
CA PRO A 212 -0.89 7.89 10.18
C PRO A 212 -1.22 7.02 11.39
N THR A 213 -1.38 5.72 11.15
CA THR A 213 -1.31 4.67 12.18
C THR A 213 -0.08 3.81 11.92
N TYR A 214 0.91 3.88 12.82
CA TYR A 214 2.12 3.06 12.74
C TYR A 214 1.82 1.62 13.18
N ILE A 215 2.27 0.63 12.39
CA ILE A 215 2.02 -0.79 12.67
C ILE A 215 3.29 -1.46 13.21
N ALA A 216 4.30 -1.60 12.36
CA ALA A 216 5.55 -2.29 12.66
C ALA A 216 6.60 -1.93 11.61
N LYS A 217 7.88 -2.19 11.92
CA LYS A 217 8.89 -2.36 10.88
C LYS A 217 8.82 -3.78 10.34
N ALA A 218 8.79 -3.94 9.02
CA ALA A 218 8.60 -5.24 8.40
C ALA A 218 9.80 -5.61 7.53
N TYR A 219 10.56 -6.62 7.96
CA TYR A 219 11.79 -7.06 7.30
C TYR A 219 11.60 -8.40 6.64
N ASP A 220 12.17 -8.54 5.45
CA ASP A 220 12.22 -9.84 4.80
C ASP A 220 13.02 -10.81 5.66
N LEU A 221 12.45 -11.98 5.92
CA LEU A 221 13.02 -12.98 6.82
C LEU A 221 13.64 -14.11 6.00
N TYR A 222 14.90 -14.40 6.26
CA TYR A 222 15.62 -15.52 5.69
C TYR A 222 16.06 -16.47 6.79
N VAL A 223 15.82 -17.77 6.59
CA VAL A 223 16.36 -18.85 7.42
C VAL A 223 17.11 -19.81 6.52
N ASN A 224 18.39 -20.07 6.82
CA ASN A 224 19.27 -20.91 6.00
C ASN A 224 19.30 -20.49 4.51
N ARG A 225 19.37 -19.18 4.25
CA ARG A 225 19.29 -18.55 2.91
C ARG A 225 17.96 -18.72 2.16
N LYS A 226 16.94 -19.36 2.76
CA LYS A 226 15.60 -19.45 2.20
C LYS A 226 14.75 -18.28 2.69
N LYS A 227 14.18 -17.51 1.77
CA LYS A 227 13.19 -16.47 2.09
C LYS A 227 11.91 -17.11 2.62
N LEU A 228 11.41 -16.62 3.74
CA LEU A 228 10.12 -17.03 4.30
C LEU A 228 8.99 -16.19 3.69
N PRO A 229 7.77 -16.74 3.57
CA PRO A 229 6.61 -15.99 3.10
C PRO A 229 6.16 -14.92 4.11
N LEU A 230 6.33 -15.20 5.41
CA LEU A 230 6.06 -14.26 6.49
C LEU A 230 7.33 -13.51 6.89
N ARG A 231 7.15 -12.26 7.29
CA ARG A 231 8.22 -11.30 7.57
C ARG A 231 8.58 -11.30 9.06
N ALA A 232 9.78 -10.83 9.39
CA ALA A 232 10.15 -10.50 10.76
C ALA A 232 9.61 -9.09 11.06
N LEU A 233 8.82 -8.96 12.13
CA LEU A 233 8.09 -7.73 12.43
C LEU A 233 8.60 -7.11 13.72
N LYS A 234 9.07 -5.85 13.69
CA LYS A 234 9.52 -5.12 14.88
C LYS A 234 8.49 -4.10 15.31
N ALA A 235 7.94 -4.27 16.51
CA ALA A 235 6.97 -3.35 17.11
C ALA A 235 7.26 -3.21 18.61
N HIS A 236 7.14 -1.99 19.16
CA HIS A 236 7.38 -1.70 20.57
C HIS A 236 8.73 -2.25 21.11
N GLY A 237 9.78 -2.13 20.29
CA GLY A 237 11.14 -2.62 20.63
C GLY A 237 11.36 -4.13 20.47
N ILE A 238 10.29 -4.93 20.30
CA ILE A 238 10.37 -6.38 20.17
C ILE A 238 10.38 -6.77 18.69
N THR A 239 11.28 -7.68 18.32
CA THR A 239 11.27 -8.30 16.98
C THR A 239 10.58 -9.66 17.08
N TYR A 240 9.53 -9.84 16.30
CA TYR A 240 8.68 -11.02 16.28
C TYR A 240 9.01 -11.88 15.05
N LEU A 241 9.24 -13.17 15.29
CA LEU A 241 9.44 -14.18 14.25
C LEU A 241 8.20 -15.06 14.13
N PRO A 242 7.74 -15.39 12.92
CA PRO A 242 6.63 -16.32 12.69
C PRO A 242 7.09 -17.75 13.02
N ALA A 243 6.82 -18.20 14.24
CA ALA A 243 7.43 -19.40 14.84
C ALA A 243 7.18 -20.67 14.02
N VAL A 244 5.95 -20.86 13.54
CA VAL A 244 5.58 -22.01 12.70
C VAL A 244 6.35 -21.99 11.38
N ALA A 245 6.40 -20.86 10.68
CA ALA A 245 7.12 -20.76 9.40
C ALA A 245 8.63 -21.03 9.56
N VAL A 246 9.22 -20.56 10.67
CA VAL A 246 10.61 -20.84 11.02
C VAL A 246 10.82 -22.34 11.25
N ALA A 247 10.00 -22.96 12.09
CA ALA A 247 10.08 -24.40 12.38
C ALA A 247 9.89 -25.27 11.14
N THR A 248 8.95 -24.89 10.25
CA THR A 248 8.73 -25.59 8.97
C THR A 248 9.97 -25.56 8.07
N VAL A 249 10.67 -24.41 7.98
CA VAL A 249 11.90 -24.32 7.18
C VAL A 249 13.04 -25.13 7.81
N LEU A 250 13.12 -25.16 9.13
CA LEU A 250 14.10 -25.94 9.87
C LEU A 250 13.80 -27.44 9.90
N ARG A 251 12.57 -27.85 9.58
CA ARG A 251 12.08 -29.21 9.83
C ARG A 251 12.25 -29.56 11.31
N LEU A 252 11.75 -28.68 12.19
CA LEU A 252 11.80 -28.83 13.64
C LEU A 252 10.39 -29.02 14.21
N ASP A 253 10.23 -29.98 15.12
CA ASP A 253 8.97 -30.15 15.85
C ASP A 253 8.69 -28.91 16.71
N LEU A 254 7.47 -28.40 16.63
CA LEU A 254 7.03 -27.23 17.39
C LEU A 254 5.62 -27.43 17.92
N HIS A 255 5.47 -27.30 19.22
CA HIS A 255 4.19 -27.35 19.92
C HIS A 255 3.80 -25.97 20.45
N TRP A 256 2.59 -25.52 20.16
CA TRP A 256 1.98 -24.34 20.79
C TRP A 256 0.93 -24.74 21.82
N ASP A 257 1.12 -24.31 23.07
CA ASP A 257 0.14 -24.37 24.15
C ASP A 257 -0.54 -23.00 24.29
N ASN A 258 -1.80 -22.92 23.86
CA ASN A 258 -2.55 -21.67 23.89
C ASN A 258 -2.90 -21.20 25.32
N SER A 259 -3.10 -22.15 26.25
CA SER A 259 -3.45 -21.86 27.64
C SER A 259 -2.27 -21.25 28.40
N ARG A 260 -1.07 -21.78 28.16
CA ARG A 260 0.18 -21.31 28.79
C ARG A 260 0.91 -20.23 27.99
N ARG A 261 0.42 -19.92 26.78
CA ARG A 261 1.08 -19.04 25.81
C ARG A 261 2.54 -19.45 25.55
N LEU A 262 2.78 -20.75 25.42
CA LEU A 262 4.12 -21.32 25.41
C LEU A 262 4.39 -22.13 24.13
N LEU A 263 5.52 -21.84 23.50
CA LEU A 263 6.10 -22.66 22.44
C LEU A 263 7.10 -23.64 23.03
N THR A 264 7.10 -24.88 22.55
CA THR A 264 8.07 -25.92 22.93
C THR A 264 8.61 -26.63 21.70
N SER A 265 9.91 -26.83 21.67
CA SER A 265 10.68 -27.54 20.65
C SER A 265 11.60 -28.58 21.31
N PRO A 266 12.28 -29.44 20.55
CA PRO A 266 13.36 -30.29 21.08
C PRO A 266 14.50 -29.54 21.78
N TYR A 267 14.71 -28.25 21.48
CA TYR A 267 15.78 -27.44 22.05
C TYR A 267 15.37 -26.71 23.33
N GLY A 268 14.07 -26.51 23.54
CA GLY A 268 13.55 -25.80 24.71
C GLY A 268 12.23 -25.11 24.44
N SER A 269 11.85 -24.22 25.36
CA SER A 269 10.58 -23.51 25.34
C SER A 269 10.74 -22.00 25.44
N ALA A 270 9.78 -21.26 24.89
CA ALA A 270 9.74 -19.80 24.94
C ALA A 270 8.29 -19.28 24.92
N PRO A 271 8.01 -18.12 25.54
CA PRO A 271 6.70 -17.50 25.44
C PRO A 271 6.44 -17.04 24.00
N GLY A 272 5.19 -17.23 23.56
CA GLY A 272 4.73 -16.80 22.23
C GLY A 272 3.46 -15.96 22.32
N VAL A 273 3.10 -15.35 21.20
CA VAL A 273 1.87 -14.57 21.06
C VAL A 273 1.15 -14.97 19.78
N VAL A 274 -0.16 -15.15 19.85
CA VAL A 274 -0.99 -15.36 18.64
C VAL A 274 -1.46 -14.01 18.15
N ARG A 275 -1.23 -13.73 16.87
CA ARG A 275 -1.77 -12.56 16.19
C ARG A 275 -2.39 -12.98 14.87
N ASN A 276 -3.72 -12.86 14.77
CA ASN A 276 -4.49 -13.25 13.58
C ASN A 276 -4.12 -14.66 13.07
N ASN A 277 -4.20 -15.67 13.95
CA ASN A 277 -3.87 -17.08 13.66
C ASN A 277 -2.41 -17.34 13.26
N VAL A 278 -1.49 -16.40 13.49
CA VAL A 278 -0.05 -16.66 13.38
C VAL A 278 0.57 -16.62 14.77
N VAL A 279 1.30 -17.68 15.12
CA VAL A 279 2.06 -17.74 16.38
C VAL A 279 3.42 -17.08 16.15
N TYR A 280 3.68 -16.03 16.91
CA TYR A 280 4.95 -15.30 16.91
C TYR A 280 5.74 -15.57 18.18
N VAL A 281 7.05 -15.49 18.07
CA VAL A 281 7.99 -15.53 19.20
C VAL A 281 8.94 -14.35 19.13
N ASN A 282 9.38 -13.84 20.29
CA ASN A 282 10.43 -12.82 20.33
C ASN A 282 11.74 -13.43 19.80
N ALA A 283 12.39 -12.75 18.84
CA ALA A 283 13.65 -13.18 18.25
C ALA A 283 14.77 -13.39 19.28
N ALA A 284 14.70 -12.76 20.45
CA ALA A 284 15.61 -13.02 21.57
C ALA A 284 15.59 -14.49 22.06
N PHE A 285 14.53 -15.25 21.78
CA PHE A 285 14.42 -16.67 22.10
C PHE A 285 14.75 -17.59 20.93
N ALA A 286 15.18 -17.06 19.78
CA ALA A 286 15.43 -17.86 18.58
C ALA A 286 16.50 -18.94 18.78
N ASP A 287 17.55 -18.62 19.53
CA ASP A 287 18.60 -19.58 19.87
C ASP A 287 18.03 -20.72 20.74
N ARG A 288 17.43 -20.39 21.89
CA ARG A 288 16.84 -21.39 22.79
C ARG A 288 15.75 -22.26 22.16
N LEU A 289 14.92 -21.69 21.27
CA LEU A 289 13.77 -22.38 20.71
C LEU A 289 14.09 -23.09 19.38
N PHE A 290 15.10 -22.65 18.63
CA PHE A 290 15.36 -23.15 17.28
C PHE A 290 16.84 -23.46 16.98
N HIS A 291 17.76 -23.22 17.93
CA HIS A 291 19.20 -23.15 17.69
C HIS A 291 19.53 -22.24 16.48
N LEU A 292 18.83 -21.10 16.39
CA LEU A 292 19.05 -20.10 15.36
C LEU A 292 19.84 -18.91 15.91
N SER A 293 20.83 -18.48 15.14
CA SER A 293 21.46 -17.17 15.33
C SER A 293 21.29 -16.30 14.10
N GLY A 294 21.26 -15.00 14.29
CA GLY A 294 20.99 -14.07 13.22
C GLY A 294 20.64 -12.69 13.74
N THR A 295 20.65 -11.72 12.84
CA THR A 295 20.29 -10.35 13.16
C THR A 295 19.80 -9.64 11.90
N LEU A 296 19.32 -8.42 12.10
CA LEU A 296 19.03 -7.49 11.02
C LEU A 296 20.35 -7.05 10.39
N THR A 297 20.49 -7.22 9.08
CA THR A 297 21.66 -6.77 8.32
C THR A 297 21.60 -5.27 8.02
N GLY A 298 22.70 -4.70 7.53
CA GLY A 298 22.73 -3.30 7.07
C GLY A 298 21.75 -3.00 5.93
N ASP A 299 21.41 -4.02 5.13
CA ASP A 299 20.42 -3.93 4.04
C ASP A 299 18.98 -4.14 4.52
N LEU A 300 18.73 -4.09 5.83
CA LEU A 300 17.40 -4.22 6.45
C LEU A 300 16.70 -5.56 6.16
N ILE A 301 17.51 -6.62 6.02
CA ILE A 301 17.05 -8.01 5.88
C ILE A 301 17.28 -8.73 7.22
N TYR A 302 16.29 -9.47 7.72
CA TYR A 302 16.45 -10.29 8.91
C TYR A 302 16.96 -11.67 8.51
N ASN A 303 18.25 -11.93 8.72
CA ASN A 303 18.91 -13.15 8.27
C ASN A 303 19.29 -14.04 9.45
N MET A 304 18.88 -15.31 9.38
CA MET A 304 19.09 -16.30 10.42
C MET A 304 19.68 -17.59 9.87
N GLN A 305 20.55 -18.22 10.65
CA GLN A 305 21.22 -19.47 10.32
C GLN A 305 21.10 -20.47 11.47
N SER A 306 20.82 -21.72 11.10
CA SER A 306 20.86 -22.87 12.00
C SER A 306 22.27 -23.10 12.49
N GLN A 307 22.42 -23.20 13.81
CA GLN A 307 23.63 -23.66 14.47
C GLN A 307 23.61 -25.18 14.71
N ALA A 308 22.43 -25.80 14.62
CA ALA A 308 22.29 -27.25 14.74
C ALA A 308 22.73 -27.98 13.45
N PRO A 309 23.27 -29.22 13.57
CA PRO A 309 23.45 -30.11 12.44
C PRO A 309 22.12 -30.35 11.69
N PRO A 310 22.14 -30.69 10.39
CA PRO A 310 20.92 -30.98 9.65
C PRO A 310 20.09 -32.06 10.36
N ALA A 311 18.83 -31.77 10.67
CA ALA A 311 17.93 -32.74 11.29
C ALA A 311 17.78 -33.98 10.38
N PRO A 312 17.68 -35.20 10.94
CA PRO A 312 17.36 -36.40 10.17
C PRO A 312 16.05 -36.22 9.39
N LYS A 313 15.88 -36.95 8.27
CA LYS A 313 14.67 -36.92 7.40
C LYS A 313 13.39 -37.48 8.08
N ALA A 314 13.18 -37.28 9.37
CA ALA A 314 11.96 -37.68 10.05
C ALA A 314 10.79 -36.76 9.65
N ALA A 315 9.56 -37.30 9.75
CA ALA A 315 8.36 -36.50 9.62
C ALA A 315 8.27 -35.53 10.81
N VAL A 316 8.14 -34.25 10.52
CA VAL A 316 8.09 -33.19 11.51
C VAL A 316 6.63 -32.78 11.70
N SER A 317 6.23 -32.62 12.95
CA SER A 317 4.89 -32.20 13.34
C SER A 317 4.90 -30.78 13.89
N VAL A 318 3.98 -29.97 13.40
CA VAL A 318 3.62 -28.70 14.06
C VAL A 318 2.25 -28.90 14.67
N THR A 319 2.20 -29.00 15.99
CA THR A 319 0.94 -29.20 16.73
C THR A 319 0.55 -27.88 17.35
N ILE A 320 -0.62 -27.38 16.96
CA ILE A 320 -1.17 -26.15 17.52
C ILE A 320 -2.39 -26.53 18.35
N SER A 321 -2.31 -26.32 19.66
CA SER A 321 -3.47 -26.49 20.53
C SER A 321 -4.61 -25.57 20.06
N PRO A 322 -5.87 -26.03 20.00
CA PRO A 322 -6.97 -25.22 19.52
C PRO A 322 -7.05 -23.90 20.30
N THR A 323 -7.16 -22.81 19.56
CA THR A 323 -7.67 -21.54 20.10
C THR A 323 -9.18 -21.70 20.26
N ASP A 324 -9.78 -21.13 21.30
CA ASP A 324 -11.22 -20.85 21.27
C ASP A 324 -11.48 -19.89 20.09
N GLY A 325 -11.90 -20.41 18.94
CA GLY A 325 -12.05 -19.66 17.68
C GLY A 325 -11.61 -20.43 16.43
N PRO A 326 -12.03 -20.02 15.21
CA PRO A 326 -12.00 -20.87 14.02
C PRO A 326 -10.57 -21.26 13.60
N SER A 327 -10.42 -22.56 13.34
CA SER A 327 -9.24 -23.33 12.92
C SER A 327 -8.09 -22.54 12.29
N LEU A 328 -6.89 -22.72 12.84
CA LEU A 328 -5.63 -22.28 12.26
C LEU A 328 -5.42 -23.03 10.92
N LYS A 329 -5.45 -22.29 9.80
CA LYS A 329 -5.10 -22.85 8.50
C LYS A 329 -3.60 -23.09 8.41
N THR A 330 -3.20 -24.35 8.27
CA THR A 330 -1.91 -24.77 7.75
C THR A 330 -1.95 -24.71 6.22
N THR A 331 -1.43 -23.65 5.62
CA THR A 331 -1.05 -23.62 4.18
C THR A 331 0.28 -22.91 4.04
#